data_AF-A0A8J6GUY7-F1
#
_entry.id   AF-A0A8J6GUY7-F1
#
_cell.length_a   1.000
_cell.length_b   1.000
_cell.length_c   1.000
_cell.angle_alpha   90.00
_cell.angle_beta   90.00
_cell.angle_gamma   90.00
#
_symmetry.space_group_name_H-M   'P 1'
#
loop_
_entity.id
_entity.type
_entity.pdbx_description
1 polymer ?
#
loop_
_entity_poly.entity_id
_entity_poly.type
_entity_poly.pdbx_seq_one_letter_code
_entity_poly.pdbx_strand_id
1 'polypeptide(L)'
;MSLLISDQKDAGSSRFPPIVSEDGNYSVHWNSHKRYQEAVRKVLLKTFPNQVFRVPVTDAQNFSFWWTNHSSVRPEKTIPWIHCRRHCLIKSPMTRLG
;
A
#
# COMPACT_ATOMS: atom_id res chain seq x y z
N MET A 1 -46.43 8.67 -21.46
CA MET A 1 -45.75 9.61 -20.55
C MET A 1 -45.33 8.84 -19.32
N SER A 2 -44.02 8.72 -19.12
CA SER A 2 -43.35 7.98 -18.05
C SER A 2 -43.45 8.70 -16.71
N LEU A 3 -43.89 8.00 -15.66
CA LEU A 3 -43.68 8.43 -14.27
C LEU A 3 -42.63 7.54 -13.64
N LEU A 4 -41.52 8.17 -13.27
CA LEU A 4 -40.33 7.59 -12.66
C LEU A 4 -40.69 7.04 -11.27
N ILE A 5 -40.62 5.73 -11.11
CA ILE A 5 -40.61 5.08 -9.79
C ILE A 5 -39.24 5.35 -9.19
N SER A 6 -39.18 6.27 -8.22
CA SER A 6 -37.99 6.51 -7.41
C SER A 6 -37.80 5.32 -6.48
N ASP A 7 -36.78 4.51 -6.77
CA ASP A 7 -36.31 3.41 -5.94
C ASP A 7 -35.65 4.01 -4.67
N GLN A 8 -36.48 4.37 -3.68
CA GLN A 8 -36.02 4.75 -2.35
C GLN A 8 -35.47 3.49 -1.67
N LYS A 9 -34.18 3.24 -1.86
CA LYS A 9 -33.45 2.20 -1.14
C LYS A 9 -33.32 2.62 0.33
N ASP A 10 -34.20 2.07 1.17
CA ASP A 10 -34.19 2.20 2.63
C ASP A 10 -32.77 2.02 3.19
N ALA A 11 -32.17 3.12 3.63
CA ALA A 11 -30.92 3.12 4.36
C ALA A 11 -31.19 2.69 5.80
N GLY A 12 -31.43 1.39 5.98
CA GLY A 12 -31.45 0.77 7.31
C GLY A 12 -30.15 1.09 8.03
N SER A 13 -30.27 1.73 9.20
CA SER A 13 -29.18 2.02 10.13
C SER A 13 -28.33 0.76 10.34
N SER A 14 -27.20 0.66 9.64
CA SER A 14 -26.26 -0.42 9.88
C SER A 14 -25.65 -0.18 11.25
N ARG A 15 -25.94 -1.04 12.23
CA ARG A 15 -25.32 -1.03 13.58
C ARG A 15 -23.80 -1.22 13.58
N PHE A 16 -23.22 -1.43 12.41
CA PHE A 16 -21.79 -1.57 12.22
C PHE A 16 -21.15 -0.20 12.01
N PRO A 17 -19.92 0.01 12.51
CA PRO A 17 -19.18 1.23 12.21
C PRO A 17 -19.11 1.41 10.68
N PRO A 18 -19.33 2.64 10.18
CA PRO A 18 -19.19 2.91 8.75
C PRO A 18 -17.78 2.51 8.31
N ILE A 19 -17.69 1.81 7.17
CA ILE A 19 -16.42 1.46 6.56
C ILE A 19 -15.85 2.76 5.99
N VAL A 20 -15.10 3.48 6.82
CA VAL A 20 -14.49 4.77 6.44
C VAL A 20 -13.44 4.50 5.37
N SER A 21 -13.53 5.18 4.23
CA SER A 21 -12.59 5.01 3.12
C SER A 21 -11.30 5.81 3.30
N GLU A 22 -11.08 6.42 4.47
CA GLU A 22 -10.02 7.42 4.68
C GLU A 22 -8.63 6.88 4.37
N ASP A 23 -8.37 5.58 4.61
CA ASP A 23 -7.01 5.01 4.46
C ASP A 23 -6.91 3.66 3.73
N GLY A 24 -7.98 3.15 3.11
CA GLY A 24 -8.04 1.73 2.76
C GLY A 24 -8.48 1.38 1.35
N ASN A 25 -7.84 0.35 0.77
CA ASN A 25 -8.23 -0.34 -0.48
C ASN A 25 -9.69 -0.84 -0.52
N TYR A 26 -10.42 -0.74 0.59
CA TYR A 26 -11.82 -1.17 0.74
C TYR A 26 -12.74 -0.59 -0.33
N SER A 27 -12.52 0.66 -0.77
CA SER A 27 -13.30 1.28 -1.84
C SER A 27 -13.10 0.61 -3.21
N VAL A 28 -11.96 -0.06 -3.41
CA VAL A 28 -11.60 -0.73 -4.67
C VAL A 28 -12.30 -2.08 -4.78
N HIS A 29 -12.30 -2.88 -3.70
CA HIS A 29 -12.80 -4.26 -3.75
C HIS A 29 -14.13 -4.50 -3.04
N TRP A 30 -14.62 -3.57 -2.21
CA TRP A 30 -15.89 -3.70 -1.48
C TRP A 30 -16.04 -5.02 -0.70
N ASN A 31 -14.95 -5.48 -0.07
CA ASN A 31 -14.88 -6.76 0.64
C ASN A 31 -15.21 -8.02 -0.21
N SER A 32 -15.23 -7.91 -1.54
CA SER A 32 -15.39 -9.05 -2.44
C SER A 32 -14.05 -9.69 -2.79
N HIS A 33 -13.94 -11.01 -2.65
CA HIS A 33 -12.71 -11.75 -3.00
C HIS A 33 -12.37 -11.62 -4.50
N LYS A 34 -13.37 -11.72 -5.39
CA LYS A 34 -13.16 -11.60 -6.84
C LYS A 34 -12.60 -10.23 -7.21
N ARG A 35 -13.21 -9.16 -6.70
CA ARG A 35 -12.75 -7.79 -6.95
C ARG A 35 -11.37 -7.51 -6.36
N TYR A 36 -11.04 -8.10 -5.21
CA TYR A 36 -9.71 -8.01 -4.63
C TYR A 36 -8.66 -8.62 -5.57
N GLN A 37 -8.90 -9.82 -6.10
CA GLN A 37 -7.98 -10.46 -7.05
C GLN A 37 -7.80 -9.61 -8.32
N GLU A 38 -8.86 -9.01 -8.84
CA GLU A 38 -8.77 -8.10 -9.99
C GLU A 38 -7.94 -6.85 -9.67
N ALA A 39 -8.10 -6.28 -8.48
CA ALA A 39 -7.33 -5.12 -8.02
C ALA A 39 -5.84 -5.45 -7.84
N VAL A 40 -5.51 -6.64 -7.33
CA VAL A 40 -4.13 -7.14 -7.24
C VAL A 40 -3.50 -7.25 -8.63
N ARG A 41 -4.20 -7.86 -9.60
CA ARG A 41 -3.71 -8.01 -10.98
C ARG A 41 -3.47 -6.67 -11.66
N LYS A 42 -4.28 -5.66 -11.34
CA LYS A 42 -4.17 -4.31 -11.88
C LYS A 42 -3.23 -3.40 -11.08
N VAL A 43 -2.61 -3.90 -10.00
CA VAL A 43 -1.73 -3.12 -9.12
C VAL A 43 -2.43 -1.86 -8.58
N LEU A 44 -3.73 -1.97 -8.26
CA LEU A 44 -4.55 -0.85 -7.80
C LEU A 44 -4.59 -0.70 -6.27
N LEU A 45 -4.01 -1.66 -5.54
CA LEU A 45 -3.95 -1.64 -4.09
C LEU A 45 -2.84 -0.68 -3.63
N LYS A 46 -3.19 0.28 -2.78
CA LYS A 46 -2.30 1.29 -2.21
C LYS A 46 -1.41 0.77 -1.07
N THR A 47 -1.68 -0.42 -0.53
CA THR A 47 -1.13 -0.82 0.77
C THR A 47 0.08 -1.75 0.67
N PHE A 48 1.18 -1.35 1.29
CA PHE A 48 2.27 -2.23 1.66
C PHE A 48 1.92 -3.03 2.93
N PRO A 49 2.51 -4.23 3.15
CA PRO A 49 2.18 -5.08 4.30
C PRO A 49 2.34 -4.37 5.66
N ASN A 50 3.30 -3.47 5.77
CA ASN A 50 3.59 -2.68 6.96
C ASN A 50 2.58 -1.54 7.24
N GLN A 51 1.61 -1.31 6.35
CA GLN A 51 0.49 -0.40 6.57
C GLN A 51 -0.76 -1.12 7.12
N VAL A 52 -0.80 -2.46 7.00
CA VAL A 52 -1.95 -3.28 7.41
C VAL A 52 -1.65 -4.03 8.72
N PHE A 53 -0.44 -4.56 8.84
CA PHE A 53 -0.03 -5.35 9.99
C PHE A 53 0.92 -4.56 10.88
N ARG A 54 0.87 -4.83 12.19
CA ARG A 54 1.81 -4.25 13.17
C ARG A 54 3.18 -4.96 13.18
N VAL A 55 3.22 -6.22 12.73
CA VAL A 55 4.39 -7.11 12.73
C VAL A 55 4.36 -7.93 11.44
N PRO A 56 5.50 -8.32 10.83
CA PRO A 56 5.51 -9.19 9.66
C PRO A 56 4.89 -10.55 10.01
N VAL A 57 3.94 -10.98 9.19
CA VAL A 57 3.22 -12.25 9.34
C VAL A 57 3.96 -13.38 8.63
N THR A 58 4.73 -13.07 7.59
CA THR A 58 5.57 -14.03 6.86
C THR A 58 7.02 -13.57 6.81
N ASP A 59 7.95 -14.51 6.67
CA ASP A 59 9.38 -14.20 6.56
C ASP A 59 9.68 -13.32 5.33
N ALA A 60 8.98 -13.54 4.22
CA ALA A 60 9.06 -12.70 3.03
C ALA A 60 8.61 -11.25 3.28
N GLN A 61 7.75 -10.99 4.28
CA GLN A 61 7.38 -9.61 4.64
C GLN A 61 8.52 -8.89 5.40
N ASN A 62 9.45 -9.63 6.03
CA ASN A 62 10.49 -9.06 6.89
C ASN A 62 11.47 -8.14 6.14
N PHE A 63 11.71 -8.38 4.84
CA PHE A 63 12.69 -7.64 4.03
C PHE A 63 12.49 -6.11 4.03
N SER A 64 11.25 -5.66 3.93
CA SER A 64 10.93 -4.23 3.81
C SER A 64 9.94 -3.75 4.88
N PHE A 65 9.59 -4.62 5.84
CA PHE A 65 8.56 -4.32 6.84
C PHE A 65 8.89 -3.04 7.62
N TRP A 66 10.14 -2.92 8.03
CA TRP A 66 10.64 -1.82 8.86
C TRP A 66 11.04 -0.57 8.08
N TRP A 67 10.92 -0.58 6.74
CA TRP A 67 11.15 0.63 5.95
C TRP A 67 9.98 1.60 6.06
N THR A 68 10.33 2.88 6.22
CA THR A 68 9.35 3.97 6.21
C THR A 68 8.90 4.24 4.79
N ASN A 69 7.59 4.22 4.54
CA ASN A 69 6.98 4.56 3.24
C ASN A 69 6.60 6.05 3.11
N HIS A 70 6.88 6.86 4.12
CA HIS A 70 6.62 8.30 4.06
C HIS A 70 7.61 8.96 3.11
N SER A 71 7.11 9.57 2.04
CA SER A 71 7.92 10.32 1.06
C SER A 71 8.68 11.49 1.69
N SER A 72 8.23 11.99 2.85
CA SER A 72 8.89 13.04 3.62
C SER A 72 10.08 12.56 4.45
N VAL A 73 10.20 11.25 4.68
CA VAL A 73 11.22 10.68 5.55
C VAL A 73 12.35 10.13 4.69
N ARG A 74 13.49 10.82 4.75
CA ARG A 74 14.73 10.39 4.11
C ARG A 74 15.19 9.07 4.73
N PRO A 75 15.40 7.99 3.95
CA PRO A 75 15.85 6.69 4.46
C PRO A 75 17.11 6.78 5.30
N GLU A 76 17.99 7.74 4.96
CA GLU A 76 19.20 8.03 5.72
C GLU A 76 18.86 8.34 7.19
N LYS A 77 17.79 9.09 7.47
CA LYS A 77 17.40 9.48 8.83
C LYS A 77 16.79 8.34 9.64
N THR A 78 16.10 7.41 8.98
CA THR A 78 15.39 6.30 9.65
C THR A 78 16.30 5.10 9.90
N ILE A 79 17.27 4.86 9.01
CA ILE A 79 18.00 3.61 8.96
C ILE A 79 19.45 3.86 9.42
N PRO A 80 19.83 3.46 10.65
CA PRO A 80 21.09 3.87 11.25
C PRO A 80 22.33 3.41 10.46
N TRP A 81 22.29 2.22 9.83
CA TRP A 81 23.40 1.68 9.03
C TRP A 81 23.57 2.33 7.65
N ILE A 82 22.74 3.31 7.28
CA ILE A 82 22.93 4.08 6.04
C ILE A 82 23.98 5.18 6.19
N HIS A 83 24.21 5.69 7.41
CA HIS A 83 25.20 6.74 7.65
C HIS A 83 26.66 6.28 7.56
N CYS A 84 26.90 4.97 7.55
CA CYS A 84 28.24 4.42 7.44
C CYS A 84 28.84 4.78 6.08
N ARG A 85 30.08 5.29 6.08
CA ARG A 85 30.84 5.55 4.85
C ARG A 85 30.99 4.24 4.07
N ARG A 86 30.40 4.17 2.88
CA ARG A 86 30.50 3.00 2.00
C ARG A 86 31.66 3.20 1.03
N HIS A 87 32.48 2.17 0.87
CA HIS A 87 33.54 2.12 -0.14
C HIS A 87 33.04 1.32 -1.35
N CYS A 88 32.08 1.89 -2.07
CA CYS A 88 31.55 1.26 -3.28
C CYS A 88 32.63 1.20 -4.35
N LEU A 89 32.69 0.10 -5.11
CA LEU A 89 33.45 0.05 -6.35
C LEU A 89 32.76 0.93 -7.39
N ILE A 90 33.32 2.12 -7.65
CA ILE A 90 32.82 3.03 -8.67
C ILE A 90 33.60 2.75 -9.95
N LYS A 91 32.89 2.57 -11.08
CA LYS A 91 33.53 2.41 -12.39
C LYS A 91 34.35 3.67 -12.69
N SER A 92 35.65 3.49 -12.88
CA SER A 92 36.55 4.54 -13.38
C SER A 92 36.25 4.85 -14.86
N PRO A 93 36.69 6.00 -15.39
CA PRO A 93 36.58 6.29 -16.82
C PRO A 93 37.13 5.17 -17.72
N MET A 94 38.20 4.50 -17.27
CA MET A 94 38.82 3.38 -17.98
C MET A 94 37.96 2.11 -18.01
N THR A 95 37.11 1.89 -17.00
CA THR A 95 36.25 0.68 -16.88
C THR A 95 34.81 0.93 -17.32
N ARG A 96 34.48 2.15 -17.77
CA ARG A 96 33.14 2.52 -18.22
C ARG A 96 32.88 2.19 -19.70
N LEU A 97 33.94 2.02 -20.50
CA LEU A 97 33.88 1.79 -21.95
C LEU A 97 34.06 0.31 -22.35
N GLY A 98 34.20 -0.60 -21.37
CA GLY A 98 34.35 -2.04 -21.60
C GLY A 98 33.04 -2.81 -21.51
#